data_AF-A0AAW4JMH8-F1
#
_entry.id   AF-A0AAW4JMH8-F1
#
_cell.length_a   1.000
_cell.length_b   1.000
_cell.length_c   1.000
_cell.angle_alpha   90.00
_cell.angle_beta   90.00
_cell.angle_gamma   90.00
#
_symmetry.space_group_name_H-M   'P 1'
#
loop_
_entity.id
_entity.type
_entity.pdbx_description
1 polymer ?
#
loop_
_entity_poly.entity_id
_entity_poly.type
_entity_poly.pdbx_seq_one_letter_code
_entity_poly.pdbx_strand_id
1 'polypeptide(L)'
;MRVEDNFERCAQRLVETVAFAARTQPRKKRYLYLDVQGHKNDAGGYDRDAYEIIKEFLVGFLMPYLTEVHTPLGAFRNPNSQREDVPEVLEIKDPDERPDDLLKLEMRVRGRVQDGRRSRPPLSRIADYLGVEEAACIICWSTPVHRAHAVPDGLGGSNDVRNFAPLCEEHHRQAPDVIDAESFWSWIDYACEREAGKRLALMHKAAPALIPDPGPEPIRPPGTFFEQVKRELVELYGWVESDFQGLAWSRVLDDFYVVLEQATGKHFGVDRKVSTYAWAYNVAKRRVQLRDLAGDDTSHA
;
A
#
# COMPACT_ATOMS: atom_id res chain seq x y z
N MET A 1 3.57 9.61 7.30
CA MET A 1 2.83 8.36 7.09
C MET A 1 1.65 8.70 6.22
N ARG A 2 1.64 8.18 5.00
CA ARG A 2 0.54 8.37 4.05
C ARG A 2 -0.60 7.42 4.37
N VAL A 3 -1.81 7.71 3.90
CA VAL A 3 -2.98 6.85 4.19
C VAL A 3 -2.82 5.45 3.62
N GLU A 4 -2.05 5.26 2.56
CA GLU A 4 -1.77 3.96 1.97
C GLU A 4 -0.65 3.20 2.68
N ASP A 5 0.08 3.83 3.60
CA ASP A 5 1.07 3.13 4.40
C ASP A 5 0.37 2.17 5.40
N ASN A 6 1.07 1.12 5.78
CA ASN A 6 0.83 0.41 7.03
C ASN A 6 2.09 0.58 7.90
N PHE A 7 2.13 -0.07 9.07
CA PHE A 7 3.31 -0.01 9.95
C PHE A 7 4.59 -0.39 9.18
N GLU A 8 4.63 -1.56 8.53
CA GLU A 8 5.85 -2.10 7.94
C GLU A 8 6.39 -1.22 6.82
N ARG A 9 5.52 -0.79 5.89
CA ARG A 9 5.91 0.11 4.79
C ARG A 9 6.44 1.44 5.32
N CYS A 10 5.76 2.02 6.32
CA CYS A 10 6.19 3.29 6.89
C CYS A 10 7.54 3.15 7.59
N ALA A 11 7.71 2.11 8.41
CA ALA A 11 8.95 1.83 9.14
C ALA A 11 10.14 1.63 8.20
N GLN A 12 9.96 0.84 7.13
CA GLN A 12 10.98 0.61 6.10
C GLN A 12 11.41 1.93 5.44
N ARG A 13 10.46 2.74 4.96
CA ARG A 13 10.73 4.05 4.34
C ARG A 13 11.44 5.02 5.27
N LEU A 14 11.10 5.01 6.55
CA LEU A 14 11.76 5.83 7.57
C LEU A 14 13.23 5.42 7.75
N VAL A 15 13.52 4.12 7.82
CA VAL A 15 14.91 3.62 7.90
C VAL A 15 15.69 3.99 6.64
N GLU A 16 15.13 3.76 5.47
CA GLU A 16 15.76 4.11 4.18
C GLU A 16 16.08 5.60 4.09
N THR A 17 15.15 6.45 4.52
CA THR A 17 15.33 7.92 4.55
C THR A 17 16.50 8.30 5.47
N VAL A 18 16.55 7.72 6.67
CA VAL A 18 17.61 8.00 7.65
C VAL A 18 18.96 7.45 7.18
N ALA A 19 18.98 6.26 6.59
CA ALA A 19 20.17 5.64 6.03
C ALA A 19 20.72 6.45 4.85
N PHE A 20 19.84 6.93 3.96
CA PHE A 20 20.21 7.83 2.87
C PHE A 20 20.83 9.13 3.39
N ALA A 21 20.21 9.75 4.40
CA ALA A 21 20.75 10.97 5.03
C ALA A 21 22.11 10.72 5.68
N ALA A 22 22.30 9.60 6.38
CA ALA A 22 23.57 9.22 7.00
C ALA A 22 24.69 9.05 5.96
N ARG A 23 24.39 8.37 4.84
CA ARG A 23 25.37 8.14 3.75
C ARG A 23 25.75 9.42 3.02
N THR A 24 24.77 10.28 2.75
CA THR A 24 24.98 11.50 1.93
C THR A 24 25.47 12.69 2.73
N GLN A 25 25.19 12.75 4.03
CA GLN A 25 25.55 13.85 4.94
C GLN A 25 26.08 13.32 6.27
N PRO A 26 27.22 12.60 6.28
CA PRO A 26 27.72 11.93 7.47
C PRO A 26 28.03 12.93 8.59
N ARG A 27 27.71 12.54 9.83
CA ARG A 27 27.91 13.34 11.06
C ARG A 27 27.15 14.67 11.13
N LYS A 28 26.36 15.01 10.11
CA LYS A 28 25.45 16.17 10.19
C LYS A 28 24.25 15.80 11.05
N LYS A 29 23.80 16.75 11.87
CA LYS A 29 22.62 16.54 12.71
C LYS A 29 21.41 16.15 11.86
N ARG A 30 20.77 15.04 12.19
CA ARG A 30 19.57 14.54 11.50
C ARG A 30 18.31 14.90 12.29
N TYR A 31 17.46 15.72 11.68
CA TYR A 31 16.14 16.09 12.19
C TYR A 31 15.09 15.41 11.33
N LEU A 32 14.19 14.65 11.96
CA LEU A 32 13.10 13.97 11.26
C LEU A 32 11.78 14.68 11.56
N TYR A 33 11.03 15.02 10.52
CA TYR A 33 9.68 15.54 10.63
C TYR A 33 8.73 14.51 10.04
N LEU A 34 7.80 14.00 10.86
CA LEU A 34 6.78 13.07 10.43
C LEU A 34 5.42 13.75 10.62
N ASP A 35 4.63 13.76 9.55
CA ASP A 35 3.18 14.02 9.64
C ASP A 35 2.40 12.73 9.32
N VAL A 36 1.13 12.67 9.73
CA VAL A 36 0.28 11.49 9.55
C VAL A 36 -1.01 11.87 8.85
N GLN A 37 -1.17 11.32 7.65
CA GLN A 37 -2.37 11.45 6.83
C GLN A 37 -3.30 10.28 7.08
N GLY A 38 -4.58 10.54 7.40
CA GLY A 38 -5.49 9.47 7.79
C GLY A 38 -5.04 8.81 9.09
N HIS A 39 -5.07 7.47 9.11
CA HIS A 39 -4.68 6.66 10.27
C HIS A 39 -5.36 7.08 11.58
N LYS A 40 -6.65 7.41 11.50
CA LYS A 40 -7.48 7.76 12.66
C LYS A 40 -8.36 6.60 13.08
N ASN A 41 -8.56 6.49 14.39
CA ASN A 41 -9.56 5.63 14.99
C ASN A 41 -10.88 6.40 15.24
N ASP A 42 -11.94 5.69 15.63
CA ASP A 42 -13.27 6.28 15.82
C ASP A 42 -13.35 7.28 16.97
N ALA A 43 -12.39 7.25 17.90
CA ALA A 43 -12.27 8.23 18.98
C ALA A 43 -11.51 9.50 18.54
N GLY A 44 -11.10 9.61 17.27
CA GLY A 44 -10.32 10.73 16.72
C GLY A 44 -8.82 10.68 17.03
N GLY A 45 -8.36 9.64 17.74
CA GLY A 45 -6.95 9.37 17.97
C GLY A 45 -6.29 8.67 16.78
N TYR A 46 -4.99 8.38 16.88
CA TYR A 46 -4.29 7.57 15.87
C TYR A 46 -4.68 6.08 15.98
N ASP A 47 -4.74 5.40 14.85
CA ASP A 47 -4.88 3.93 14.82
C ASP A 47 -3.60 3.24 15.33
N ARG A 48 -3.62 1.91 15.39
CA ARG A 48 -2.51 1.11 15.91
C ARG A 48 -1.22 1.42 15.15
N ASP A 49 -1.26 1.35 13.82
CA ASP A 49 -0.06 1.49 12.99
C ASP A 49 0.60 2.85 13.18
N ALA A 50 -0.17 3.95 13.10
CA ALA A 50 0.40 5.29 13.30
C ALA A 50 0.88 5.51 14.74
N TYR A 51 0.16 4.96 15.73
CA TYR A 51 0.59 5.05 17.11
C TYR A 51 1.90 4.30 17.35
N GLU A 52 2.03 3.08 16.83
CA GLU A 52 3.21 2.23 16.91
C GLU A 52 4.41 2.89 16.22
N ILE A 53 4.22 3.48 15.03
CA ILE A 53 5.25 4.28 14.37
C ILE A 53 5.72 5.42 15.27
N ILE A 54 4.81 6.24 15.80
CA ILE A 54 5.18 7.45 16.55
C ILE A 54 5.82 7.12 17.90
N LYS A 55 5.23 6.19 18.66
CA LYS A 55 5.61 5.96 20.06
C LYS A 55 6.63 4.86 20.24
N GLU A 56 6.59 3.81 19.43
CA GLU A 56 7.43 2.64 19.62
C GLU A 56 8.59 2.66 18.64
N PHE A 57 8.32 2.77 17.34
CA PHE A 57 9.35 2.68 16.32
C PHE A 57 10.26 3.91 16.30
N LEU A 58 9.69 5.12 16.19
CA LEU A 58 10.49 6.35 16.12
C LEU A 58 11.31 6.58 17.38
N VAL A 59 10.70 6.44 18.56
CA VAL A 59 11.35 6.73 19.84
C VAL A 59 12.22 5.55 20.31
N GLY A 60 11.75 4.31 20.15
CA GLY A 60 12.43 3.12 20.64
C GLY A 60 13.52 2.62 19.71
N PHE A 61 13.28 2.60 18.40
CA PHE A 61 14.21 2.04 17.42
C PHE A 61 15.01 3.10 16.64
N LEU A 62 14.35 4.13 16.11
CA LEU A 62 14.98 5.07 15.17
C LEU A 62 15.74 6.22 15.87
N MET A 63 15.34 6.57 17.09
CA MET A 63 15.92 7.68 17.88
C MET A 63 17.45 7.65 17.98
N PRO A 64 18.14 6.51 18.21
CA PRO A 64 19.59 6.48 18.29
C PRO A 64 20.30 7.04 17.05
N TYR A 65 19.65 7.01 15.89
CA TYR A 65 20.19 7.49 14.61
C TYR A 65 19.81 8.94 14.31
N LEU A 66 19.01 9.58 15.16
CA LEU A 66 18.52 10.94 14.96
C LEU A 66 19.11 11.89 16.01
N THR A 67 19.13 13.17 15.70
CA THR A 67 19.32 14.23 16.70
C THR A 67 18.00 14.55 17.38
N GLU A 68 16.93 14.72 16.60
CA GLU A 68 15.61 15.09 17.07
C GLU A 68 14.54 14.61 16.08
N VAL A 69 13.36 14.28 16.59
CA VAL A 69 12.19 13.91 15.79
C VAL A 69 10.98 14.73 16.20
N HIS A 70 10.24 15.22 15.21
CA HIS A 70 9.02 15.99 15.36
C HIS A 70 7.85 15.18 14.78
N THR A 71 6.83 14.97 15.59
CA THR A 71 5.62 14.23 15.23
C THR A 71 4.39 15.02 15.68
N PRO A 72 3.17 14.65 15.23
CA PRO A 72 1.96 15.31 15.72
C PRO A 72 1.71 15.13 17.23
N LEU A 73 2.37 14.16 17.89
CA LEU A 73 2.27 13.94 19.33
C LEU A 73 3.36 14.65 20.15
N GLY A 74 4.30 15.34 19.48
CA GLY A 74 5.35 16.11 20.15
C GLY A 74 6.72 16.00 19.46
N ALA A 75 7.67 16.75 20.02
CA ALA A 75 9.08 16.73 19.65
C ALA A 75 9.89 15.94 20.69
N PHE A 76 10.81 15.11 20.22
CA PHE A 76 11.63 14.22 21.04
C PHE A 76 13.08 14.34 20.62
N ARG A 77 13.97 14.59 21.58
CA ARG A 77 15.40 14.72 21.35
C ARG A 77 16.12 13.44 21.75
N ASN A 78 17.11 13.03 20.95
CA ASN A 78 17.98 11.93 21.31
C ASN A 78 18.83 12.35 22.53
N PRO A 79 18.74 11.62 23.67
CA PRO A 79 19.53 11.94 24.86
C PRO A 79 21.03 11.63 24.66
N ASN A 80 21.37 10.82 23.65
CA ASN A 80 22.72 10.42 23.32
C ASN A 80 23.21 11.12 22.05
N SER A 81 24.48 10.87 21.69
CA SER A 81 24.99 11.24 20.37
C SER A 81 24.31 10.38 19.29
N GLN A 82 23.97 11.00 18.16
CA GLN A 82 23.43 10.26 17.02
C GLN A 82 24.45 9.23 16.51
N ARG A 83 23.96 8.06 16.12
CA ARG A 83 24.73 6.95 15.56
C ARG A 83 24.71 6.96 14.04
N GLU A 84 25.84 6.64 13.42
CA GLU A 84 25.99 6.65 11.95
C GLU A 84 25.78 5.27 11.31
N ASP A 85 25.77 4.20 12.11
CA ASP A 85 25.59 2.81 11.68
C ASP A 85 24.10 2.44 11.52
N VAL A 86 23.40 3.19 10.68
CA VAL A 86 21.99 2.92 10.35
C VAL A 86 21.89 1.60 9.57
N PRO A 87 20.99 0.68 9.94
CA PRO A 87 20.83 -0.57 9.21
C PRO A 87 20.36 -0.32 7.76
N GLU A 88 20.89 -1.11 6.83
CA GLU A 88 20.48 -1.04 5.42
C GLU A 88 19.18 -1.80 5.14
N VAL A 89 18.88 -2.80 5.96
CA VAL A 89 17.70 -3.65 5.86
C VAL A 89 16.99 -3.66 7.22
N LEU A 90 15.68 -3.45 7.20
CA LEU A 90 14.83 -3.62 8.37
C LEU A 90 14.04 -4.92 8.20
N GLU A 91 14.31 -5.89 9.07
CA GLU A 91 13.51 -7.11 9.16
C GLU A 91 12.44 -6.94 10.24
N ILE A 92 11.18 -6.89 9.82
CA ILE A 92 10.03 -6.85 10.74
C ILE A 92 9.44 -8.25 10.78
N LYS A 93 9.27 -8.78 12.00
CA LYS A 93 8.58 -10.06 12.23
C LYS A 93 7.34 -9.76 13.04
N ASP A 94 6.17 -9.96 12.44
CA ASP A 94 4.91 -9.92 13.19
C ASP A 94 4.76 -11.26 13.93
N PRO A 95 4.79 -11.27 15.28
CA PRO A 95 4.61 -12.50 16.05
C PRO A 95 3.20 -13.09 15.93
N ASP A 96 2.21 -12.29 15.51
CA ASP A 96 0.82 -12.69 15.35
C ASP A 96 0.48 -13.13 13.91
N GLU A 97 1.31 -12.81 12.90
CA GLU A 97 1.09 -13.25 11.52
C GLU A 97 1.30 -14.78 11.46
N ARG A 98 0.19 -15.52 11.33
CA ARG A 98 0.27 -16.96 11.16
C ARG A 98 0.33 -17.30 9.68
N PRO A 99 1.27 -18.17 9.27
CA PRO A 99 1.35 -18.67 7.90
C PRO A 99 -0.01 -19.15 7.36
N ASP A 100 -0.81 -19.81 8.21
CA ASP A 100 -2.10 -20.38 7.83
C ASP A 100 -3.18 -19.36 7.46
N ASP A 101 -3.03 -18.08 7.82
CA ASP A 101 -4.04 -17.06 7.54
C ASP A 101 -4.19 -16.82 6.03
N LEU A 102 -3.11 -16.99 5.25
CA LEU A 102 -3.13 -16.93 3.79
C LEU A 102 -3.86 -18.13 3.14
N LEU A 103 -4.00 -19.24 3.87
CA LEU A 103 -4.74 -20.41 3.39
C LEU A 103 -6.25 -20.23 3.51
N LYS A 104 -6.73 -19.37 4.42
CA LYS A 104 -8.17 -19.19 4.70
C LYS A 104 -8.85 -18.13 3.84
N LEU A 105 -8.08 -17.25 3.17
CA LEU A 105 -8.61 -16.16 2.33
C LEU A 105 -9.65 -15.29 3.07
N GLU A 106 -9.45 -15.07 4.36
CA GLU A 106 -10.35 -14.25 5.17
C GLU A 106 -10.25 -12.78 4.77
N MET A 107 -11.37 -12.06 4.93
CA MET A 107 -11.41 -10.63 4.64
C MET A 107 -10.45 -9.88 5.54
N ARG A 108 -9.51 -9.16 4.93
CA ARG A 108 -8.59 -8.27 5.65
C ARG A 108 -9.09 -6.85 5.51
N VAL A 109 -9.38 -6.23 6.65
CA VAL A 109 -9.82 -4.83 6.72
C VAL A 109 -8.77 -3.94 7.35
N ARG A 110 -8.78 -2.67 6.95
CA ARG A 110 -7.96 -1.63 7.58
C ARG A 110 -8.62 -1.16 8.89
N GLY A 111 -7.90 -1.34 10.00
CA GLY A 111 -8.37 -1.05 11.35
C GLY A 111 -9.29 -2.15 11.93
N ARG A 112 -9.08 -2.50 13.20
CA ARG A 112 -9.84 -3.60 13.88
C ARG A 112 -11.28 -3.25 14.19
N VAL A 113 -11.58 -1.98 14.45
CA VAL A 113 -12.93 -1.47 14.73
C VAL A 113 -13.34 -0.62 13.54
N GLN A 114 -14.49 -0.90 12.94
CA GLN A 114 -15.04 -0.15 11.81
C GLN A 114 -16.34 0.55 12.20
N ASP A 115 -16.59 1.73 11.63
CA ASP A 115 -17.84 2.48 11.73
C ASP A 115 -18.97 1.64 11.14
N GLY A 116 -20.03 1.44 11.94
CA GLY A 116 -21.24 0.70 11.57
C GLY A 116 -22.17 1.45 10.60
N ARG A 117 -21.63 2.35 9.78
CA ARG A 117 -22.38 3.14 8.81
C ARG A 117 -23.18 2.27 7.85
N ARG A 118 -24.45 2.63 7.69
CA ARG A 118 -25.35 1.98 6.72
C ARG A 118 -25.17 2.46 5.28
N SER A 119 -24.62 3.66 5.09
CA SER A 119 -24.48 4.29 3.78
C SER A 119 -23.07 4.80 3.54
N ARG A 120 -22.67 4.80 2.26
CA ARG A 120 -21.36 5.28 1.81
C ARG A 120 -21.10 6.71 2.29
N PRO A 121 -19.90 7.03 2.80
CA PRO A 121 -19.58 8.37 3.26
C PRO A 121 -19.58 9.37 2.09
N PRO A 122 -19.94 10.65 2.33
CA PRO A 122 -19.76 11.68 1.31
C PRO A 122 -18.26 11.92 1.06
N LEU A 123 -17.91 12.44 -0.13
CA LEU A 123 -16.51 12.71 -0.49
C LEU A 123 -15.83 13.68 0.48
N SER A 124 -16.56 14.67 1.01
CA SER A 124 -16.03 15.60 2.01
C SER A 124 -15.53 14.89 3.27
N ARG A 125 -16.24 13.86 3.74
CA ARG A 125 -15.81 13.08 4.93
C ARG A 125 -14.56 12.25 4.65
N ILE A 126 -14.39 11.78 3.41
CA ILE A 126 -13.17 11.09 3.00
C ILE A 126 -12.02 12.10 2.92
N ALA A 127 -12.24 13.28 2.34
CA ALA A 127 -11.26 14.36 2.30
C ALA A 127 -10.82 14.81 3.71
N ASP A 128 -11.79 14.99 4.63
CA ASP A 128 -11.53 15.30 6.04
C ASP A 128 -10.63 14.24 6.69
N TYR A 129 -10.94 12.95 6.48
CA TYR A 129 -10.13 11.84 6.98
C TYR A 129 -8.70 11.87 6.41
N LEU A 130 -8.56 12.19 5.13
CA LEU A 130 -7.27 12.33 4.45
C LEU A 130 -6.56 13.65 4.77
N GLY A 131 -7.15 14.54 5.56
CA GLY A 131 -6.57 15.85 5.87
C GLY A 131 -6.35 16.74 4.64
N VAL A 132 -7.19 16.61 3.61
CA VAL A 132 -7.14 17.45 2.39
C VAL A 132 -8.39 18.29 2.27
N GLU A 133 -8.24 19.52 1.74
CA GLU A 133 -9.37 20.47 1.63
C GLU A 133 -10.43 20.01 0.63
N GLU A 134 -10.01 19.42 -0.50
CA GLU A 134 -10.90 18.97 -1.56
C GLU A 134 -10.59 17.51 -1.95
N ALA A 135 -11.65 16.77 -2.28
CA ALA A 135 -11.53 15.40 -2.75
C ALA A 135 -11.00 15.37 -4.20
N ALA A 136 -9.73 15.05 -4.35
CA ALA A 136 -9.08 14.77 -5.62
C ALA A 136 -8.61 13.32 -5.69
N CYS A 137 -8.28 12.82 -6.89
CA CYS A 137 -7.82 11.45 -7.03
C CYS A 137 -6.54 11.26 -6.23
N ILE A 138 -6.48 10.29 -5.31
CA ILE A 138 -5.28 10.14 -4.48
C ILE A 138 -4.04 9.81 -5.32
N ILE A 139 -4.18 9.12 -6.46
CA ILE A 139 -3.08 8.77 -7.36
C ILE A 139 -2.62 9.96 -8.20
N CYS A 140 -3.52 10.67 -8.87
CA CYS A 140 -3.11 11.68 -9.88
C CYS A 140 -3.65 13.09 -9.64
N TRP A 141 -4.35 13.34 -8.54
CA TRP A 141 -4.96 14.62 -8.16
C TRP A 141 -5.97 15.22 -9.16
N SER A 142 -6.41 14.43 -10.14
CA SER A 142 -7.47 14.85 -11.08
C SER A 142 -8.85 14.79 -10.43
N THR A 143 -9.76 15.62 -10.93
CA THR A 143 -11.18 15.66 -10.61
C THR A 143 -12.00 15.53 -11.91
N PRO A 144 -13.27 15.04 -11.87
CA PRO A 144 -14.00 14.55 -10.69
C PRO A 144 -13.52 13.18 -10.20
N VAL A 145 -13.95 12.79 -8.99
CA VAL A 145 -13.60 11.51 -8.36
C VAL A 145 -14.80 10.71 -7.89
N HIS A 146 -14.58 9.40 -7.81
CA HIS A 146 -15.49 8.38 -7.34
C HIS A 146 -14.99 7.82 -6.00
N ARG A 147 -15.89 7.18 -5.26
CA ARG A 147 -15.59 6.46 -4.02
C ARG A 147 -15.19 5.03 -4.37
N ALA A 148 -13.89 4.76 -4.47
CA ALA A 148 -13.37 3.42 -4.65
C ALA A 148 -13.34 2.71 -3.30
N HIS A 149 -13.88 1.51 -3.22
CA HIS A 149 -13.83 0.71 -1.99
C HIS A 149 -12.52 -0.07 -1.95
N ALA A 150 -11.84 -0.11 -0.81
CA ALA A 150 -10.65 -0.95 -0.62
C ALA A 150 -11.03 -2.44 -0.57
N VAL A 151 -12.12 -2.75 0.13
CA VAL A 151 -12.86 -4.00 0.00
C VAL A 151 -14.24 -3.67 -0.58
N PRO A 152 -14.61 -4.19 -1.76
CA PRO A 152 -15.93 -3.98 -2.36
C PRO A 152 -17.11 -4.42 -1.48
N ASP A 153 -18.24 -3.71 -1.57
CA ASP A 153 -19.50 -4.05 -0.86
C ASP A 153 -19.93 -5.51 -1.09
N GLY A 154 -19.79 -6.00 -2.33
CA GLY A 154 -20.14 -7.39 -2.70
C GLY A 154 -19.28 -8.46 -2.03
N LEU A 155 -18.16 -8.07 -1.43
CA LEU A 155 -17.26 -8.93 -0.66
C LEU A 155 -17.38 -8.68 0.86
N GLY A 156 -18.36 -7.88 1.30
CA GLY A 156 -18.57 -7.56 2.71
C GLY A 156 -17.84 -6.32 3.21
N GLY A 157 -17.28 -5.51 2.30
CA GLY A 157 -16.67 -4.22 2.65
C GLY A 157 -17.63 -3.29 3.39
N SER A 158 -17.11 -2.52 4.35
CA SER A 158 -17.91 -1.59 5.15
C SER A 158 -18.00 -0.19 4.53
N ASN A 159 -18.93 0.62 5.05
CA ASN A 159 -19.05 2.03 4.69
C ASN A 159 -18.17 2.95 5.56
N ASP A 160 -17.15 2.40 6.20
CA ASP A 160 -16.17 3.18 6.96
C ASP A 160 -15.31 4.02 6.02
N VAL A 161 -14.97 5.26 6.40
CA VAL A 161 -14.08 6.13 5.60
C VAL A 161 -12.73 5.50 5.29
N ARG A 162 -12.21 4.63 6.18
CA ARG A 162 -10.98 3.85 6.01
C ARG A 162 -11.07 2.80 4.91
N ASN A 163 -12.28 2.45 4.47
CA ASN A 163 -12.51 1.54 3.36
C ASN A 163 -12.63 2.28 2.01
N PHE A 164 -12.38 3.60 1.96
CA PHE A 164 -12.52 4.37 0.72
C PHE A 164 -11.28 5.15 0.33
N ALA A 165 -10.98 5.14 -0.97
CA ALA A 165 -10.09 6.08 -1.61
C ALA A 165 -10.84 6.91 -2.67
N PRO A 166 -10.61 8.23 -2.76
CA PRO A 166 -11.09 9.03 -3.87
C PRO A 166 -10.24 8.74 -5.12
N LEU A 167 -10.85 8.19 -6.17
CA LEU A 167 -10.18 7.88 -7.44
C LEU A 167 -10.90 8.51 -8.62
N CYS A 168 -10.15 9.02 -9.61
CA CYS A 168 -10.75 9.40 -10.89
C CYS A 168 -11.25 8.15 -11.63
N GLU A 169 -12.08 8.33 -12.66
CA GLU A 169 -12.67 7.22 -13.40
C GLU A 169 -11.64 6.21 -13.90
N GLU A 170 -10.50 6.69 -14.44
CA GLU A 170 -9.44 5.84 -14.96
C GLU A 170 -8.81 4.97 -13.87
N HIS A 171 -8.34 5.57 -12.78
CA HIS A 171 -7.73 4.80 -11.69
C HIS A 171 -8.75 3.90 -10.97
N HIS A 172 -10.01 4.30 -10.91
CA HIS A 172 -11.06 3.46 -10.33
C HIS A 172 -11.31 2.19 -11.17
N ARG A 173 -11.21 2.27 -12.50
CA ARG A 173 -11.28 1.09 -13.38
C ARG A 173 -10.09 0.16 -13.23
N GLN A 174 -8.94 0.67 -12.78
CA GLN A 174 -7.73 -0.14 -12.59
C GLN A 174 -7.60 -0.71 -11.18
N ALA A 175 -8.22 -0.10 -10.17
CA ALA A 175 -8.06 -0.49 -8.77
C ALA A 175 -8.58 -1.91 -8.50
N PRO A 176 -7.89 -2.75 -7.71
CA PRO A 176 -8.23 -4.15 -7.52
C PRO A 176 -9.59 -4.35 -6.84
N ASP A 177 -10.31 -5.40 -7.22
CA ASP A 177 -11.60 -5.81 -6.63
C ASP A 177 -11.43 -7.07 -5.77
N VAL A 178 -10.77 -6.93 -4.62
CA VAL A 178 -10.28 -8.06 -3.79
C VAL A 178 -10.79 -7.97 -2.35
N ILE A 179 -10.76 -9.09 -1.63
CA ILE A 179 -11.20 -9.17 -0.22
C ILE A 179 -10.19 -8.60 0.79
N ASP A 180 -9.03 -8.13 0.29
CA ASP A 180 -7.90 -7.68 1.10
C ASP A 180 -7.66 -6.17 0.91
N ALA A 181 -8.07 -5.38 1.90
CA ALA A 181 -7.89 -3.93 1.91
C ALA A 181 -6.40 -3.55 1.81
N GLU A 182 -5.50 -4.29 2.44
CA GLU A 182 -4.07 -3.93 2.45
C GLU A 182 -3.44 -4.13 1.08
N SER A 183 -3.92 -5.08 0.30
CA SER A 183 -3.53 -5.24 -1.10
C SER A 183 -4.03 -4.09 -1.97
N PHE A 184 -5.24 -3.57 -1.73
CA PHE A 184 -5.72 -2.35 -2.38
C PHE A 184 -4.83 -1.14 -2.06
N TRP A 185 -4.48 -0.93 -0.78
CA TRP A 185 -3.63 0.20 -0.39
C TRP A 185 -2.20 0.06 -0.91
N SER A 186 -1.66 -1.16 -0.94
CA SER A 186 -0.37 -1.45 -1.60
C SER A 186 -0.42 -1.09 -3.09
N TRP A 187 -1.54 -1.40 -3.76
CA TRP A 187 -1.74 -1.01 -5.15
C TRP A 187 -1.83 0.51 -5.33
N ILE A 188 -2.50 1.24 -4.42
CA ILE A 188 -2.53 2.72 -4.42
C ILE A 188 -1.12 3.27 -4.35
N ASP A 189 -0.29 2.74 -3.46
CA ASP A 189 1.10 3.18 -3.28
C ASP A 189 1.92 2.99 -4.56
N TYR A 190 1.89 1.77 -5.13
CA TYR A 190 2.51 1.46 -6.41
C TYR A 190 2.00 2.37 -7.55
N ALA A 191 0.69 2.59 -7.64
CA ALA A 191 0.11 3.44 -8.66
C ALA A 191 0.51 4.91 -8.48
N CYS A 192 0.65 5.41 -7.25
CA CYS A 192 1.16 6.74 -6.96
C CYS A 192 2.59 6.93 -7.51
N GLU A 193 3.46 5.93 -7.36
CA GLU A 193 4.83 5.95 -7.86
C GLU A 193 4.87 5.85 -9.38
N ARG A 194 4.10 4.92 -9.97
CA ARG A 194 3.99 4.73 -11.42
C ARG A 194 3.48 5.96 -12.16
N GLU A 195 2.54 6.69 -11.54
CA GLU A 195 1.84 7.83 -12.15
C GLU A 195 2.35 9.19 -11.64
N ALA A 196 3.54 9.22 -11.02
CA ALA A 196 4.11 10.43 -10.42
C ALA A 196 4.25 11.60 -11.41
N GLY A 197 4.55 11.32 -12.69
CA GLY A 197 4.66 12.34 -13.73
C GLY A 197 3.33 13.06 -14.03
N LYS A 198 2.18 12.39 -13.90
CA LYS A 198 0.86 13.02 -14.03
C LYS A 198 0.60 14.06 -12.94
N ARG A 199 1.03 13.79 -11.70
CA ARG A 199 0.96 14.78 -10.61
C ARG A 199 1.82 15.99 -10.92
N LEU A 200 3.07 15.75 -11.33
CA LEU A 200 4.01 16.82 -11.66
C LEU A 200 3.48 17.69 -12.80
N ALA A 201 2.86 17.10 -13.83
CA ALA A 201 2.23 17.83 -14.92
C ALA A 201 1.05 18.70 -14.46
N LEU A 202 0.24 18.24 -13.52
CA LEU A 202 -0.83 19.05 -12.92
C LEU A 202 -0.29 20.19 -12.06
N MET A 203 0.74 19.93 -11.25
CA MET A 203 1.41 20.99 -10.49
C MET A 203 2.01 22.05 -11.41
N HIS A 204 2.68 21.63 -12.48
CA HIS A 204 3.21 22.54 -13.50
C HIS A 204 2.11 23.40 -14.12
N LYS A 205 0.95 22.82 -14.45
CA LYS A 205 -0.20 23.60 -14.97
C LYS A 205 -0.71 24.62 -13.95
N ALA A 206 -0.70 24.30 -12.66
CA ALA A 206 -1.15 25.20 -11.60
C ALA A 206 -0.11 26.30 -11.28
N ALA A 207 1.19 26.01 -11.42
CA ALA A 207 2.29 26.91 -11.05
C ALA A 207 3.47 26.81 -12.04
N PRO A 208 3.30 27.21 -13.31
CA PRO A 208 4.29 26.98 -14.37
C PRO A 208 5.60 27.75 -14.15
N ALA A 209 5.56 28.85 -13.39
CA ALA A 209 6.75 29.66 -13.11
C ALA A 209 7.68 29.04 -12.05
N LEU A 210 7.21 28.06 -11.26
CA LEU A 210 7.95 27.49 -10.13
C LEU A 210 8.41 26.05 -10.36
N ILE A 211 7.81 25.37 -11.34
CA ILE A 211 7.98 23.95 -11.56
C ILE A 211 8.51 23.78 -12.98
N PRO A 212 9.63 23.07 -13.19
CA PRO A 212 10.12 22.78 -14.54
C PRO A 212 9.11 21.96 -15.34
N ASP A 213 9.06 22.19 -16.65
CA ASP A 213 8.25 21.36 -17.56
C ASP A 213 8.70 19.90 -17.43
N PRO A 214 7.81 18.97 -17.05
CA PRO A 214 8.15 17.56 -16.93
C PRO A 214 8.53 16.92 -18.28
N GLY A 215 8.26 17.60 -19.41
CA GLY A 215 8.39 17.04 -20.74
C GLY A 215 7.28 16.03 -21.04
N PRO A 216 7.20 15.54 -22.30
CA PRO A 216 6.24 14.52 -22.66
C PRO A 216 6.59 13.19 -21.97
N GLU A 217 5.64 12.60 -21.26
CA GLU A 217 5.79 11.22 -20.79
C GLU A 217 5.91 10.27 -21.99
N PRO A 218 6.85 9.32 -21.99
CA PRO A 218 6.95 8.33 -23.05
C PRO A 218 5.68 7.48 -23.08
N ILE A 219 4.91 7.60 -24.17
CA ILE A 219 3.70 6.79 -24.38
C ILE A 219 4.14 5.35 -24.68
N ARG A 220 4.10 4.48 -23.66
CA ARG A 220 4.29 3.05 -23.87
C ARG A 220 2.98 2.46 -24.38
N PRO A 221 2.94 1.78 -25.54
CA PRO A 221 1.73 1.12 -26.00
C PRO A 221 1.28 0.08 -24.96
N PRO A 222 -0.03 -0.05 -24.70
CA PRO A 222 -0.50 -1.07 -23.76
C PRO A 222 -0.14 -2.45 -24.32
N GLY A 223 0.66 -3.20 -23.56
CA GLY A 223 0.90 -4.61 -23.86
C GLY A 223 -0.39 -5.42 -23.77
N THR A 224 -0.32 -6.69 -24.14
CA THR A 224 -1.38 -7.66 -23.89
C THR A 224 -1.81 -7.66 -22.41
N PHE A 225 -3.03 -8.11 -22.12
CA PHE A 225 -3.52 -8.17 -20.74
C PHE A 225 -2.55 -8.89 -19.81
N PHE A 226 -2.00 -10.04 -20.23
CA PHE A 226 -1.07 -10.80 -19.39
C PHE A 226 0.29 -10.12 -19.23
N GLU A 227 0.79 -9.38 -20.23
CA GLU A 227 2.01 -8.58 -20.06
C GLU A 227 1.81 -7.47 -19.01
N GLN A 228 0.61 -6.90 -18.92
CA GLN A 228 0.28 -5.93 -17.88
C GLN A 228 0.21 -6.60 -16.50
N VAL A 229 -0.37 -7.82 -16.41
CA VAL A 229 -0.37 -8.61 -15.17
C VAL A 229 1.06 -8.94 -14.73
N LYS A 230 1.91 -9.42 -15.65
CA LYS A 230 3.32 -9.73 -15.40
C LYS A 230 4.08 -8.51 -14.88
N ARG A 231 3.83 -7.33 -15.46
CA ARG A 231 4.42 -6.08 -14.98
C ARG A 231 4.04 -5.79 -13.54
N GLU A 232 2.75 -5.86 -13.18
CA GLU A 232 2.34 -5.63 -11.79
C GLU A 232 2.90 -6.70 -10.84
N LEU A 233 2.97 -7.96 -11.25
CA LEU A 233 3.61 -9.01 -10.45
C LEU A 233 5.09 -8.71 -10.14
N VAL A 234 5.83 -8.20 -11.12
CA VAL A 234 7.25 -7.83 -10.94
C VAL A 234 7.38 -6.57 -10.10
N GLU A 235 6.69 -5.49 -10.47
CA GLU A 235 6.89 -4.16 -9.90
C GLU A 235 6.26 -4.01 -8.51
N LEU A 236 5.06 -4.57 -8.28
CA LEU A 236 4.36 -4.46 -6.99
C LEU A 236 4.70 -5.62 -6.04
N TYR A 237 4.86 -6.84 -6.56
CA TYR A 237 5.03 -8.04 -5.74
C TYR A 237 6.44 -8.66 -5.81
N GLY A 238 7.37 -8.07 -6.55
CA GLY A 238 8.76 -8.52 -6.60
C GLY A 238 8.96 -9.88 -7.29
N TRP A 239 8.05 -10.28 -8.18
CA TRP A 239 8.22 -11.51 -8.95
C TRP A 239 9.43 -11.42 -9.89
N VAL A 240 10.06 -12.57 -10.13
CA VAL A 240 11.22 -12.73 -11.02
C VAL A 240 10.90 -13.69 -12.17
N GLU A 241 11.73 -13.73 -13.21
CA GLU A 241 11.44 -14.53 -14.42
C GLU A 241 11.23 -16.02 -14.13
N SER A 242 11.96 -16.57 -13.15
CA SER A 242 11.82 -17.97 -12.74
C SER A 242 10.45 -18.30 -12.13
N ASP A 243 9.71 -17.31 -11.63
CA ASP A 243 8.38 -17.52 -11.07
C ASP A 243 7.32 -17.85 -12.14
N PHE A 244 7.59 -17.52 -13.40
CA PHE A 244 6.68 -17.71 -14.54
C PHE A 244 6.93 -19.03 -15.29
N GLN A 245 7.76 -19.94 -14.74
CA GLN A 245 8.27 -21.10 -15.45
C GLN A 245 8.16 -22.40 -14.64
N GLY A 246 8.15 -23.52 -15.35
CA GLY A 246 8.28 -24.86 -14.77
C GLY A 246 7.11 -25.31 -13.89
N LEU A 247 7.38 -26.29 -13.02
CA LEU A 247 6.39 -26.93 -12.15
C LEU A 247 5.84 -25.97 -11.07
N ALA A 248 6.64 -25.00 -10.63
CA ALA A 248 6.20 -23.97 -9.70
C ALA A 248 5.05 -23.15 -10.30
N TRP A 249 5.16 -22.76 -11.57
CA TRP A 249 4.12 -22.02 -12.27
C TRP A 249 2.82 -22.83 -12.42
N SER A 250 2.90 -24.13 -12.73
CA SER A 250 1.73 -25.00 -12.82
C SER A 250 0.96 -25.08 -11.49
N ARG A 251 1.66 -25.28 -10.37
CA ARG A 251 1.03 -25.30 -9.03
C ARG A 251 0.38 -23.96 -8.67
N VAL A 252 1.01 -22.85 -9.06
CA VAL A 252 0.45 -21.51 -8.86
C VAL A 252 -0.81 -21.30 -9.70
N LEU A 253 -0.87 -21.82 -10.92
CA LEU A 253 -2.06 -21.73 -11.77
C LEU A 253 -3.26 -22.48 -11.18
N ASP A 254 -3.02 -23.64 -10.56
CA ASP A 254 -4.09 -24.41 -9.91
C ASP A 254 -4.72 -23.63 -8.76
N ASP A 255 -3.90 -23.01 -7.90
CA ASP A 255 -4.38 -22.19 -6.78
C ASP A 255 -4.93 -20.83 -7.24
N PHE A 256 -4.42 -20.28 -8.34
CA PHE A 256 -4.84 -18.99 -8.88
C PHE A 256 -6.34 -18.94 -9.14
N TYR A 257 -6.93 -19.96 -9.79
CA TYR A 257 -8.36 -19.96 -10.06
C TYR A 257 -9.20 -20.05 -8.79
N VAL A 258 -8.73 -20.80 -7.79
CA VAL A 258 -9.38 -20.89 -6.47
C VAL A 258 -9.41 -19.53 -5.80
N VAL A 259 -8.27 -18.84 -5.71
CA VAL A 259 -8.16 -17.50 -5.12
C VAL A 259 -9.02 -16.50 -5.88
N LEU A 260 -8.89 -16.51 -7.21
CA LEU A 260 -9.62 -15.61 -8.07
C LEU A 260 -11.13 -15.78 -7.84
N GLU A 261 -11.66 -16.99 -7.82
CA GLU A 261 -13.10 -17.21 -7.63
C GLU A 261 -13.64 -16.90 -6.24
N GLN A 262 -12.87 -17.20 -5.18
CA GLN A 262 -13.37 -17.11 -3.80
C GLN A 262 -13.20 -15.72 -3.18
N ALA A 263 -12.18 -14.96 -3.60
CA ALA A 263 -11.74 -13.78 -2.87
C ALA A 263 -11.76 -12.49 -3.69
N THR A 264 -12.44 -12.49 -4.84
CA THR A 264 -12.58 -11.30 -5.69
C THR A 264 -14.02 -11.14 -6.17
N GLY A 265 -14.43 -9.89 -6.43
CA GLY A 265 -15.80 -9.58 -6.83
C GLY A 265 -16.16 -10.15 -8.20
N LYS A 266 -17.35 -10.74 -8.34
CA LYS A 266 -17.94 -11.07 -9.64
C LYS A 266 -18.97 -10.01 -10.01
N HIS A 267 -18.73 -9.26 -11.07
CA HIS A 267 -19.73 -8.41 -11.72
C HIS A 267 -20.09 -9.04 -13.06
N PHE A 268 -21.37 -9.34 -13.27
CA PHE A 268 -21.83 -9.98 -14.51
C PHE A 268 -21.49 -9.08 -15.72
N GLY A 269 -20.73 -9.62 -16.67
CA GLY A 269 -20.34 -8.90 -17.89
C GLY A 269 -19.24 -7.85 -17.71
N VAL A 270 -18.55 -7.81 -16.57
CA VAL A 270 -17.37 -6.96 -16.36
C VAL A 270 -16.15 -7.85 -16.22
N ASP A 271 -15.19 -7.69 -17.13
CA ASP A 271 -13.91 -8.37 -17.04
C ASP A 271 -13.16 -7.95 -15.78
N ARG A 272 -12.51 -8.92 -15.16
CA ARG A 272 -11.68 -8.65 -13.98
C ARG A 272 -10.43 -7.88 -14.38
N LYS A 273 -9.99 -7.02 -13.47
CA LYS A 273 -8.92 -6.05 -13.69
C LYS A 273 -7.54 -6.71 -13.63
N VAL A 274 -6.55 -6.07 -14.25
CA VAL A 274 -5.13 -6.48 -14.22
C VAL A 274 -4.64 -6.64 -12.78
N SER A 275 -4.93 -5.67 -11.93
CA SER A 275 -4.56 -5.65 -10.51
C SER A 275 -5.21 -6.77 -9.70
N THR A 276 -6.47 -7.10 -10.00
CA THR A 276 -7.17 -8.25 -9.40
C THR A 276 -6.47 -9.56 -9.77
N TYR A 277 -6.04 -9.72 -11.03
CA TYR A 277 -5.29 -10.89 -11.47
C TYR A 277 -3.91 -10.97 -10.82
N ALA A 278 -3.15 -9.87 -10.81
CA ALA A 278 -1.83 -9.81 -10.20
C ALA A 278 -1.89 -10.17 -8.71
N TRP A 279 -2.88 -9.62 -7.99
CA TRP A 279 -3.13 -9.99 -6.60
C TRP A 279 -3.41 -11.49 -6.43
N ALA A 280 -4.33 -12.05 -7.23
CA ALA A 280 -4.71 -13.46 -7.11
C ALA A 280 -3.52 -14.40 -7.39
N TYR A 281 -2.68 -14.09 -8.38
CA TYR A 281 -1.44 -14.81 -8.64
C TYR A 281 -0.48 -14.73 -7.45
N ASN A 282 -0.28 -13.53 -6.89
CA ASN A 282 0.61 -13.34 -5.75
C ASN A 282 0.16 -14.15 -4.52
N VAL A 283 -1.14 -14.14 -4.23
CA VAL A 283 -1.71 -14.94 -3.14
C VAL A 283 -1.54 -16.44 -3.40
N ALA A 284 -1.80 -16.90 -4.62
CA ALA A 284 -1.60 -18.29 -5.01
C ALA A 284 -0.14 -18.74 -4.84
N LYS A 285 0.83 -17.92 -5.26
CA LYS A 285 2.26 -18.18 -5.04
C LYS A 285 2.60 -18.31 -3.56
N ARG A 286 2.13 -17.38 -2.72
CA ARG A 286 2.39 -17.46 -1.27
C ARG A 286 1.77 -18.72 -0.66
N ARG A 287 0.56 -19.11 -1.08
CA ARG A 287 -0.09 -20.35 -0.59
C ARG A 287 0.68 -21.61 -0.97
N VAL A 288 1.17 -21.71 -2.20
CA VAL A 288 2.03 -22.83 -2.63
C VAL A 288 3.29 -22.90 -1.78
N GLN A 289 3.99 -21.77 -1.62
CA GLN A 289 5.20 -21.69 -0.79
C GLN A 289 4.95 -22.11 0.66
N LEU A 290 3.81 -21.74 1.23
CA LEU A 290 3.42 -22.12 2.58
C LEU A 290 3.15 -23.62 2.72
N ARG A 291 2.45 -24.23 1.75
CA ARG A 291 2.21 -25.68 1.75
C ARG A 291 3.51 -26.46 1.56
N ASP A 292 4.41 -25.98 0.70
CA ASP A 292 5.74 -26.57 0.51
C ASP A 292 6.55 -26.53 1.81
N LEU A 293 6.50 -25.41 2.56
CA LEU A 293 7.15 -25.29 3.87
C LEU A 293 6.52 -26.20 4.94
N ALA A 294 5.21 -26.46 4.86
CA ALA A 294 4.49 -27.35 5.77
C ALA A 294 4.71 -28.84 5.45
N GLY A 295 5.34 -29.17 4.31
CA GLY A 295 5.56 -30.55 3.86
C GLY A 295 4.31 -31.22 3.28
N ASP A 296 3.28 -30.45 2.93
CA ASP A 296 2.03 -30.93 2.34
C ASP A 296 2.22 -31.10 0.82
N ASP A 297 2.99 -32.11 0.42
CA ASP A 297 3.09 -32.53 -0.99
C ASP A 297 1.83 -33.32 -1.34
N THR A 298 0.72 -32.61 -1.55
CA THR A 298 -0.49 -33.19 -2.17
C THR A 298 -0.27 -33.34 -3.67
N SER A 299 0.73 -34.14 -4.04
CA SER A 299 0.84 -34.71 -5.38
C SER A 299 -0.25 -35.77 -5.53
N HIS A 300 -1.44 -35.36 -5.98
CA HIS A 300 -2.41 -36.31 -6.49
C HIS A 300 -1.98 -36.77 -7.88
N ALA A 301 -1.70 -38.08 -7.95
CA ALA A 301 -1.58 -38.88 -9.16
C ALA A 301 -2.91 -38.94 -9.94
#